data_AF-A0A968TP27-F1
#
_entry.id   AF-A0A968TP27-F1
#
_cell.length_a   1.000
_cell.length_b   1.000
_cell.length_c   1.000
_cell.angle_alpha   90.00
_cell.angle_beta   90.00
_cell.angle_gamma   90.00
#
_symmetry.space_group_name_H-M   'P 1'
#
loop_
_entity.id
_entity.type
_entity.pdbx_description
1 polymer ?
#
loop_
_entity_poly.entity_id
_entity_poly.type
_entity_poly.pdbx_seq_one_letter_code
_entity_poly.pdbx_strand_id
1 'polypeptide(L)'
;MTLLSIVYGLFLLSVLGLYWALEGQSLRLWILTIASLIFYSSLQVEYIPLLLAMIWVTFRLGQALNTPIDWRIGNDAWQFAQQDWNRRRLRLLSFGIAANVLLLLGFKYVPFLLDSTGELLKLPQLQTQATWVSDRPD
;
A
#
# COMPACT_ATOMS: atom_id res chain seq x y z
N MET A 1 13.09 -12.13 24.54
CA MET A 1 11.65 -12.33 24.25
C MET A 1 10.89 -11.16 24.84
N THR A 2 10.95 -9.99 24.20
CA THR A 2 10.43 -8.75 24.77
C THR A 2 8.91 -8.71 24.71
N LEU A 3 8.32 -8.16 25.77
CA LEU A 3 6.88 -8.00 26.04
C LEU A 3 6.20 -7.07 24.99
N LEU A 4 6.15 -7.48 23.73
CA LEU A 4 5.41 -6.78 22.67
C LEU A 4 3.91 -6.67 23.04
N SER A 5 3.35 -7.71 23.68
CA SER A 5 1.90 -7.87 23.83
C SER A 5 1.18 -6.77 24.61
N ILE A 6 1.77 -6.21 25.68
CA ILE A 6 1.00 -5.34 26.59
C ILE A 6 0.78 -3.95 25.99
N VAL A 7 1.77 -3.44 25.25
CA VAL A 7 1.68 -2.15 24.55
C VAL A 7 0.63 -2.23 23.44
N TYR A 8 0.59 -3.34 22.68
CA TYR A 8 -0.47 -3.53 21.68
C TYR A 8 -1.85 -3.72 22.32
N GLY A 9 -1.93 -4.42 23.45
CA GLY A 9 -3.18 -4.57 24.21
C GLY A 9 -3.73 -3.21 24.63
N LEU A 10 -2.90 -2.36 25.24
CA LEU A 10 -3.27 -1.00 25.64
C LEU A 10 -3.63 -0.11 24.45
N PHE A 11 -2.87 -0.21 23.35
CA PHE A 11 -3.18 0.51 22.10
C PHE A 11 -4.57 0.12 21.58
N LEU A 12 -4.86 -1.17 21.50
CA LEU A 12 -6.16 -1.67 21.03
C LEU A 12 -7.30 -1.25 21.95
N LEU A 13 -7.10 -1.30 23.27
CA LEU A 13 -8.09 -0.84 24.26
C LEU A 13 -8.36 0.66 24.12
N SER A 14 -7.31 1.46 23.90
CA SER A 14 -7.43 2.90 23.66
C SER A 14 -8.23 3.19 22.39
N VAL A 15 -7.92 2.52 21.28
CA VAL A 15 -8.65 2.67 20.00
C VAL A 15 -10.13 2.27 20.17
N LEU A 16 -10.40 1.20 20.92
CA LEU A 16 -11.76 0.73 21.18
C LEU A 16 -12.56 1.75 22.00
N GLY A 17 -11.94 2.30 23.06
CA GLY A 17 -12.54 3.36 23.86
C GLY A 17 -12.84 4.61 23.04
N LEU A 18 -11.89 5.02 22.18
CA LEU A 18 -12.06 6.18 21.30
C LEU A 18 -13.16 5.96 20.25
N TYR A 19 -13.24 4.75 19.69
CA TYR A 19 -14.27 4.37 18.72
C TYR A 19 -15.68 4.45 19.32
N TRP A 20 -15.85 3.99 20.56
CA TRP A 20 -17.13 4.04 21.27
C TRP A 20 -17.50 5.46 21.74
N ALA A 21 -16.51 6.27 22.14
CA ALA A 21 -16.73 7.64 22.62
C ALA A 21 -17.23 8.60 21.53
N LEU A 22 -17.02 8.27 20.25
CA LEU A 22 -17.41 9.14 19.13
C LEU A 22 -18.68 8.63 18.49
N GLU A 23 -19.66 9.52 18.30
CA GLU A 23 -20.97 9.19 17.74
C GLU A 23 -21.00 9.30 16.20
N GLY A 24 -20.05 10.04 15.61
CA GLY A 24 -20.00 10.27 14.16
C GLY A 24 -19.41 9.08 13.38
N GLN A 25 -20.18 8.54 12.43
CA GLN A 25 -19.74 7.45 11.55
C GLN A 25 -18.45 7.78 10.78
N SER A 26 -18.33 9.01 10.26
CA SER A 26 -17.12 9.47 9.56
C SER A 26 -15.90 9.50 10.49
N LEU A 27 -16.06 10.04 11.72
CA LEU A 27 -14.99 10.13 12.72
C LEU A 27 -14.50 8.75 13.14
N ARG A 28 -15.42 7.79 13.32
CA ARG A 28 -15.09 6.40 13.62
C ARG A 28 -14.21 5.77 12.53
N LEU A 29 -14.55 5.98 11.26
CA LEU A 29 -13.76 5.48 10.13
C LEU A 29 -12.37 6.12 10.07
N TRP A 30 -12.27 7.42 10.33
CA TRP A 30 -10.98 8.12 10.38
C TRP A 30 -10.08 7.58 11.48
N ILE A 31 -10.64 7.31 12.66
CA ILE A 31 -9.86 6.73 13.77
C ILE A 31 -9.38 5.33 13.47
N LEU A 32 -10.23 4.48 12.89
CA LEU A 32 -9.79 3.15 12.47
C LEU A 32 -8.69 3.23 11.41
N THR A 33 -8.81 4.19 10.48
CA THR A 33 -7.80 4.41 9.42
C THR A 33 -6.47 4.88 10.02
N ILE A 34 -6.49 5.89 10.88
CA ILE A 34 -5.29 6.42 11.54
C ILE A 34 -4.68 5.36 12.47
N ALA A 35 -5.50 4.67 13.26
CA ALA A 35 -5.03 3.61 14.17
C ALA A 35 -4.37 2.46 13.40
N SER A 36 -4.99 2.00 12.31
CA SER A 36 -4.37 0.97 11.46
C SER A 36 -3.06 1.45 10.84
N LEU A 37 -2.99 2.70 10.37
CA LEU A 37 -1.77 3.27 9.81
C LEU A 37 -0.65 3.38 10.85
N ILE A 38 -0.95 3.86 12.07
CA ILE A 38 0.00 3.92 13.19
C ILE A 38 0.48 2.52 13.56
N PHE A 39 -0.42 1.54 13.62
CA PHE A 39 -0.08 0.16 13.92
C PHE A 39 0.86 -0.45 12.87
N TYR A 40 0.55 -0.27 11.58
CA TYR A 40 1.43 -0.72 10.49
C TYR A 40 2.78 0.02 10.49
N SER A 41 2.79 1.31 10.83
CA SER A 41 4.02 2.10 11.00
C SER A 41 4.92 1.50 12.09
N SER A 42 4.32 1.12 13.22
CA SER A 42 5.07 0.54 14.35
C SER A 42 5.74 -0.79 14.01
N LEU A 43 5.23 -1.53 13.02
CA LEU A 43 5.86 -2.77 12.55
C LEU A 43 7.01 -2.44 11.62
N GLN A 44 6.75 -1.75 10.50
CA GLN A 44 7.75 -1.46 9.48
C GLN A 44 7.38 -0.18 8.72
N VAL A 45 7.89 0.97 9.21
CA VAL A 45 7.64 2.31 8.63
C VAL A 45 7.98 2.38 7.15
N GLU A 46 9.05 1.69 6.74
CA GLU A 46 9.57 1.66 5.38
C GLU A 46 8.52 1.23 4.33
N TYR A 47 7.56 0.38 4.72
CA TYR A 47 6.55 -0.15 3.79
C TYR A 47 5.29 0.71 3.72
N ILE A 48 5.16 1.78 4.50
CA ILE A 48 3.99 2.66 4.43
C ILE A 48 3.80 3.29 3.03
N PRO A 49 4.82 3.89 2.40
CA PRO A 49 4.68 4.44 1.06
C PRO A 49 4.24 3.38 0.06
N LEU A 50 4.77 2.16 0.19
CA LEU A 50 4.40 1.02 -0.65
C LEU A 50 2.94 0.64 -0.45
N LEU A 51 2.49 0.53 0.81
CA LEU A 51 1.13 0.18 1.18
C LEU A 51 0.13 1.21 0.64
N LEU A 52 0.44 2.51 0.76
CA LEU A 52 -0.40 3.58 0.21
C LEU A 52 -0.45 3.54 -1.32
N ALA A 53 0.68 3.30 -1.99
CA ALA A 53 0.71 3.14 -3.43
C ALA A 53 -0.10 1.92 -3.92
N MET A 54 0.00 0.78 -3.22
CA MET A 54 -0.78 -0.43 -3.50
C MET A 54 -2.28 -0.18 -3.33
N ILE A 55 -2.69 0.47 -2.24
CA ILE A 55 -4.08 0.86 -2.00
C ILE A 55 -4.57 1.75 -3.14
N TRP A 56 -3.79 2.76 -3.53
CA TRP A 56 -4.18 3.69 -4.59
C TRP A 56 -4.35 2.99 -5.95
N VAL A 57 -3.39 2.15 -6.35
CA VAL A 57 -3.46 1.37 -7.59
C VAL A 57 -4.67 0.44 -7.58
N THR A 58 -4.84 -0.33 -6.50
CA THR A 58 -5.96 -1.28 -6.37
C THR A 58 -7.31 -0.56 -6.37
N PHE A 59 -7.40 0.59 -5.72
CA PHE A 59 -8.61 1.41 -5.70
C PHE A 59 -8.98 1.96 -7.07
N ARG A 60 -8.00 2.50 -7.81
CA ARG A 60 -8.22 2.99 -9.19
C ARG A 60 -8.70 1.88 -10.13
N LEU A 61 -8.14 0.69 -9.99
CA LEU A 61 -8.54 -0.47 -10.78
C LEU A 61 -9.94 -0.97 -10.40
N GLY A 62 -10.27 -1.00 -9.11
CA GLY A 62 -11.61 -1.35 -8.63
C GLY A 62 -12.68 -0.43 -9.22
N GLN A 63 -12.42 0.88 -9.27
CA GLN A 63 -13.33 1.83 -9.93
C GLN A 63 -13.45 1.57 -11.43
N ALA A 64 -12.34 1.30 -12.12
CA ALA A 64 -12.33 1.01 -13.55
C ALA A 64 -13.07 -0.30 -13.90
N LEU A 65 -13.10 -1.27 -12.97
CA LEU A 65 -13.85 -2.52 -13.12
C LEU A 65 -15.35 -2.36 -12.89
N ASN A 66 -15.75 -1.36 -12.09
CA ASN A 66 -17.15 -1.14 -11.73
C ASN A 66 -17.97 -0.39 -12.81
N THR A 67 -17.41 -0.11 -13.98
CA THR A 67 -18.14 0.54 -15.07
C THR A 67 -19.26 -0.39 -15.58
N PRO A 68 -20.55 -0.03 -15.42
CA PRO A 68 -21.66 -0.87 -15.85
C PRO A 68 -21.72 -0.95 -17.37
N ILE A 69 -22.21 -2.08 -17.88
CA ILE A 69 -22.57 -2.21 -19.30
C ILE A 69 -23.79 -1.34 -19.54
N ASP A 70 -23.77 -0.57 -20.64
CA ASP A 70 -24.92 0.23 -21.05
C ASP A 70 -26.07 -0.71 -21.39
N TRP A 71 -27.13 -0.66 -20.59
CA TRP A 71 -28.30 -1.54 -20.72
C TRP A 71 -29.20 -1.13 -21.89
N ARG A 72 -28.94 0.01 -22.55
CA ARG A 72 -29.72 0.55 -23.67
C ARG A 72 -29.38 -0.08 -25.03
N ILE A 73 -28.47 -1.05 -25.06
CA ILE A 73 -28.03 -1.73 -26.28
C ILE A 73 -29.09 -2.78 -26.69
N GLY A 74 -29.44 -2.83 -27.97
CA GLY A 74 -30.39 -3.83 -28.50
C GLY A 74 -29.91 -5.27 -28.31
N ASN A 75 -30.85 -6.21 -28.17
CA ASN A 75 -30.58 -7.64 -27.85
C ASN A 75 -29.50 -8.29 -28.72
N ASP A 76 -29.44 -7.93 -30.00
CA ASP A 76 -28.52 -8.53 -30.98
C ASP A 76 -27.07 -8.09 -30.75
N ALA A 77 -26.86 -6.90 -30.19
CA ALA A 77 -25.54 -6.35 -29.86
C ALA A 77 -25.11 -6.62 -28.40
N TRP A 78 -26.00 -7.20 -27.58
CA TRP A 78 -25.74 -7.47 -26.17
C TRP A 78 -24.64 -8.53 -25.97
N GLN A 79 -24.63 -9.59 -26.79
CA GLN A 79 -23.60 -10.64 -26.72
C GLN A 79 -22.20 -10.09 -27.04
N PHE A 80 -22.07 -9.23 -28.05
CA PHE A 80 -20.81 -8.60 -28.43
C PHE A 80 -20.34 -7.61 -27.34
N ALA A 81 -21.26 -6.77 -26.84
CA ALA A 81 -20.96 -5.83 -25.76
C ALA A 81 -20.50 -6.53 -24.47
N GLN A 82 -21.11 -7.66 -24.12
CA GLN A 82 -20.71 -8.48 -22.97
C GLN A 82 -19.29 -9.07 -23.14
N GLN A 83 -18.98 -9.55 -24.34
CA GLN A 83 -17.68 -10.16 -24.63
C GLN A 83 -16.54 -9.12 -24.59
N ASP A 84 -16.75 -7.94 -25.17
CA ASP A 84 -15.77 -6.86 -25.15
C ASP A 84 -15.54 -6.31 -23.74
N TRP A 85 -16.60 -6.20 -22.95
CA TRP A 85 -16.51 -5.80 -21.56
C TRP A 85 -15.72 -6.81 -20.71
N ASN A 86 -15.93 -8.11 -20.92
CA ASN A 86 -15.16 -9.14 -20.22
C ASN A 86 -13.66 -9.09 -20.60
N ARG A 87 -13.34 -8.89 -21.89
CA ARG A 87 -11.95 -8.71 -22.36
C ARG A 87 -11.29 -7.47 -21.76
N ARG A 88 -12.05 -6.37 -21.60
CA ARG A 88 -11.55 -5.15 -20.94
C ARG A 88 -11.28 -5.39 -19.47
N ARG A 89 -12.18 -6.07 -18.75
CA ARG A 89 -11.99 -6.43 -17.34
C ARG A 89 -10.77 -7.31 -17.13
N LEU A 90 -10.59 -8.35 -17.96
CA LEU A 90 -9.41 -9.21 -17.91
C LEU A 90 -8.12 -8.42 -18.12
N ARG A 91 -8.08 -7.48 -19.08
CA ARG A 91 -6.91 -6.60 -19.27
C ARG A 91 -6.64 -5.69 -18.09
N LEU A 92 -7.69 -5.12 -17.46
CA LEU A 92 -7.55 -4.29 -16.27
C LEU A 92 -7.05 -5.10 -15.07
N LEU A 93 -7.56 -6.32 -14.89
CA LEU A 93 -7.08 -7.24 -13.85
C LEU A 93 -5.64 -7.66 -14.08
N SER A 94 -5.27 -8.05 -15.29
CA SER A 94 -3.89 -8.44 -15.61
C SER A 94 -2.93 -7.26 -15.41
N PHE A 95 -3.32 -6.05 -15.84
CA PHE A 95 -2.54 -4.84 -15.59
C PHE A 95 -2.41 -4.57 -14.09
N GLY A 96 -3.48 -4.76 -13.33
CA GLY A 96 -3.46 -4.59 -11.88
C GLY A 96 -2.52 -5.54 -11.16
N ILE A 97 -2.60 -6.83 -11.49
CA ILE A 97 -1.70 -7.85 -10.93
C ILE A 97 -0.26 -7.51 -11.31
N ALA A 98 0.01 -7.21 -12.59
CA ALA A 98 1.34 -6.83 -13.05
C ALA A 98 1.86 -5.58 -12.32
N ALA A 99 1.03 -4.55 -12.14
CA ALA A 99 1.39 -3.34 -11.42
C ALA A 99 1.71 -3.63 -9.95
N ASN A 100 0.90 -4.42 -9.25
CA ASN A 100 1.15 -4.82 -7.85
C ASN A 100 2.47 -5.60 -7.72
N VAL A 101 2.71 -6.56 -8.62
CA VAL A 101 3.97 -7.34 -8.66
C VAL A 101 5.16 -6.43 -8.95
N LEU A 102 5.04 -5.53 -9.93
CA LEU A 102 6.11 -4.60 -10.29
C LEU A 102 6.41 -3.63 -9.14
N LEU A 103 5.39 -3.17 -8.41
CA LEU A 103 5.57 -2.31 -7.24
C LEU A 103 6.31 -3.04 -6.11
N LEU A 104 5.96 -4.30 -5.85
CA LEU A 104 6.64 -5.18 -4.89
C LEU A 104 8.11 -5.44 -5.30
N LEU A 105 8.34 -5.78 -6.57
CA LEU A 105 9.69 -5.99 -7.10
C LEU A 105 10.49 -4.69 -7.02
N GLY A 106 9.90 -3.58 -7.44
CA GLY A 106 10.46 -2.25 -7.33
C GLY A 106 10.98 -2.02 -5.92
N PHE A 107 10.11 -2.10 -4.92
CA PHE A 107 10.49 -1.89 -3.52
C PHE A 107 11.57 -2.85 -3.01
N LYS A 108 11.51 -4.13 -3.40
CA LYS A 108 12.53 -5.12 -3.03
C LYS A 108 13.91 -4.79 -3.62
N TYR A 109 13.94 -4.25 -4.84
CA TYR A 109 15.18 -3.92 -5.55
C TYR A 109 15.56 -2.44 -5.46
N VAL A 110 14.74 -1.58 -4.85
CA VAL A 110 15.06 -0.16 -4.58
C VAL A 110 16.42 -0.02 -3.89
N PRO A 111 16.71 -0.70 -2.76
CA PRO A 111 18.01 -0.53 -2.09
C PRO A 111 19.19 -0.92 -3.00
N PHE A 112 19.06 -2.01 -3.77
CA PHE A 112 20.06 -2.44 -4.74
C PHE A 112 20.27 -1.42 -5.89
N LEU A 113 19.19 -0.79 -6.38
CA LEU A 113 19.26 0.25 -7.40
C LEU A 113 19.85 1.56 -6.87
N LEU A 114 19.53 1.93 -5.62
CA LEU A 114 20.09 3.09 -4.94
C LEU A 114 21.59 2.90 -4.64
N ASP A 115 22.00 1.69 -4.24
CA ASP A 115 23.41 1.36 -4.04
C ASP A 115 24.18 1.40 -5.36
N SER A 116 23.65 0.78 -6.42
CA SER A 116 24.29 0.76 -7.75
C SER A 116 24.42 2.16 -8.36
N THR A 117 23.43 3.03 -8.17
CA THR A 117 23.47 4.42 -8.65
C THR A 117 24.33 5.32 -7.76
N GLY A 118 24.36 5.09 -6.45
CA GLY A 118 25.24 5.77 -5.51
C GLY A 118 26.72 5.47 -5.75
N GLU A 119 27.04 4.23 -6.14
CA GLU A 119 28.39 3.82 -6.53
C GLU A 119 28.83 4.47 -7.85
N LEU A 120 27.90 4.63 -8.80
CA LEU A 120 28.14 5.28 -10.09
C LEU A 120 28.28 6.80 -9.99
N LEU A 121 27.56 7.44 -9.07
CA LEU A 121 27.53 8.91 -8.95
C LEU A 121 28.66 9.49 -8.08
N LYS A 122 29.47 8.65 -7.40
CA LYS A 122 30.60 9.05 -6.53
C LYS A 122 30.36 10.36 -5.77
N LEU A 123 29.22 10.48 -5.08
CA LEU A 123 28.96 11.61 -4.17
C LEU A 123 29.52 11.27 -2.79
N PRO A 124 30.68 11.83 -2.39
CA PRO A 124 31.38 11.47 -1.15
C PRO A 124 30.65 11.90 0.14
N GLN A 125 29.50 12.58 0.05
CA GLN A 125 28.78 13.09 1.22
C GLN A 125 27.90 12.05 1.94
N LEU A 126 27.65 10.89 1.33
CA LEU A 126 26.91 9.80 1.97
C LEU A 126 27.81 8.83 2.76
N GLN A 127 29.13 8.89 2.57
CA GLN A 127 30.08 8.05 3.33
C GLN A 127 30.30 8.58 4.77
N THR A 128 30.14 9.88 5.00
CA THR A 128 30.32 10.51 6.33
C THR A 128 29.20 10.17 7.32
N GLN A 129 28.04 9.68 6.85
CA GLN A 129 26.99 9.13 7.72
C GLN A 129 27.19 7.65 8.05
N ALA A 130 28.18 6.96 7.47
CA ALA A 130 28.43 5.54 7.74
C ALA A 130 29.42 5.32 8.92
N THR A 131 30.16 6.34 9.34
CA THR A 131 31.20 6.21 10.38
C THR A 131 30.67 6.16 11.81
N TRP A 132 29.40 6.50 12.09
CA TRP A 132 28.83 6.35 13.44
C TRP A 132 28.45 4.89 13.79
N VAL A 133 28.44 3.99 12.80
CA VAL A 133 28.11 2.57 13.00
C VAL A 133 29.34 1.72 13.35
N SER A 134 30.56 2.17 13.03
CA SER A 134 31.79 1.41 13.28
C SER A 134 32.41 1.62 14.66
N ASP A 135 31.98 2.61 15.45
CA ASP A 135 32.46 2.83 16.82
C ASP A 135 31.67 2.02 17.85
N ARG A 136 31.60 0.69 17.65
CA ARG A 136 31.33 -0.25 18.75
C ARG A 136 32.62 -1.02 19.02
N PRO A 137 33.30 -0.78 20.16
CA PRO A 137 34.46 -1.57 20.52
C PRO A 137 34.03 -3.00 20.86
N ASP A 138 34.79 -3.91 20.26
CA ASP A 138 34.98 -5.35 20.45
C ASP A 138 34.36 -5.99 21.70
#